data_AF-A0A2P1BT96-F1
#
_entry.id   AF-A0A2P1BT96-F1
#
_cell.length_a   1.000
_cell.length_b   1.000
_cell.length_c   1.000
_cell.angle_alpha   90.00
_cell.angle_beta   90.00
_cell.angle_gamma   90.00
#
_symmetry.space_group_name_H-M   'P 1'
#
loop_
_entity.id
_entity.type
_entity.pdbx_description
1 polymer ?
#
loop_
_entity_poly.entity_id
_entity_poly.type
_entity_poly.pdbx_seq_one_letter_code
_entity_poly.pdbx_strand_id
1 'polypeptide(L)' 'GQQLDYPNAWPPLQHMLIEGLSKVPSDDAKKLAQDLAQKWIQTNYMAYMKYEAMFEKYDVNGDGKPGGGGEYEVQL' A
#
# COMPACT_ATOMS: atom_id res chain seq x y z
N GLY A 1 6.13 9.01 13.87
CA GLY A 1 7.01 8.79 12.70
C GLY A 1 6.81 9.89 11.70
N GLN A 2 7.68 9.97 10.71
CA GLN A 2 7.54 10.81 9.54
C GLN A 2 6.69 10.12 8.45
N GLN A 3 6.42 10.84 7.36
CA GLN A 3 5.56 10.37 6.28
C GLN A 3 5.99 9.03 5.65
N LEU A 4 7.30 8.81 5.54
CA LEU A 4 7.91 7.62 4.92
C LEU A 4 8.32 6.55 5.95
N ASP A 5 7.93 6.72 7.21
CA ASP A 5 8.19 5.71 8.22
C ASP A 5 7.04 4.72 8.32
N TYR A 6 7.36 3.54 8.85
CA TYR A 6 6.35 2.63 9.37
C TYR A 6 5.38 3.38 10.31
N PRO A 7 4.06 3.18 10.20
CA PRO A 7 3.38 2.13 9.44
C PRO A 7 2.81 2.58 8.07
N ASN A 8 3.31 3.66 7.47
CA ASN A 8 2.75 4.15 6.22
C ASN A 8 3.21 3.30 5.02
N ALA A 9 2.25 2.85 4.22
CA ALA A 9 2.48 2.31 2.88
C ALA A 9 2.08 3.33 1.81
N TRP A 10 2.97 3.47 0.83
CA TRP A 10 2.87 4.42 -0.27
C TRP A 10 2.67 3.71 -1.61
N PRO A 11 1.67 4.11 -2.43
CA PRO A 11 1.38 3.44 -3.70
C PRO A 11 2.59 3.26 -4.63
N PRO A 12 3.47 4.26 -4.83
CA PRO A 12 4.64 4.09 -5.71
C PRO A 12 5.61 3.01 -5.22
N LEU A 13 5.80 2.89 -3.90
CA LEU A 13 6.70 1.88 -3.31
C LEU A 13 6.12 0.48 -3.48
N GLN A 14 4.81 0.32 -3.30
CA GLN A 14 4.13 -0.96 -3.52
C GLN A 14 4.24 -1.39 -4.99
N HIS A 15 3.98 -0.46 -5.92
CA HIS A 15 4.07 -0.73 -7.35
C HIS A 15 5.49 -1.17 -7.76
N MET A 16 6.53 -0.45 -7.33
CA MET A 16 7.92 -0.81 -7.65
C MET A 16 8.29 -2.19 -7.12
N LEU A 17 7.88 -2.54 -5.90
CA LEU A 17 8.15 -3.86 -5.31
C LEU A 17 7.44 -4.98 -6.08
N ILE A 18 6.14 -4.82 -6.34
CA ILE A 18 5.31 -5.82 -7.05
C ILE A 18 5.85 -6.05 -8.45
N GLU A 19 6.11 -4.98 -9.20
CA GLU A 19 6.62 -5.07 -10.57
C GLU A 19 8.06 -5.59 -10.62
N GLY A 20 8.87 -5.29 -9.61
CA GLY A 20 10.21 -5.85 -9.48
C GLY A 20 10.16 -7.37 -9.26
N LEU A 21 9.32 -7.83 -8.34
CA LEU A 21 9.16 -9.25 -8.02
C LEU A 21 8.56 -10.06 -9.19
N SER A 22 7.62 -9.50 -9.96
CA SER A 22 7.00 -10.18 -11.11
C SER A 22 8.00 -10.53 -12.21
N LYS A 23 9.09 -9.75 -12.33
CA LYS A 23 10.15 -9.92 -13.34
C LYS A 23 11.27 -10.86 -12.92
N VAL A 24 11.32 -11.28 -11.66
CA VAL A 24 12.31 -12.26 -11.20
C VAL A 24 11.95 -13.63 -11.77
N PRO A 25 12.91 -14.39 -12.35
CA PRO A 25 12.67 -15.74 -12.86
C PRO A 25 12.62 -16.76 -11.71
N SER A 26 11.72 -16.54 -10.76
CA SER A 26 11.43 -17.41 -9.61
C SER A 26 9.92 -17.47 -9.41
N ASP A 27 9.38 -18.67 -9.31
CA ASP A 27 7.94 -18.87 -9.08
C ASP A 27 7.51 -18.35 -7.71
N ASP A 28 8.39 -18.48 -6.69
CA ASP A 28 8.15 -17.90 -5.36
C ASP A 28 8.08 -16.37 -5.42
N ALA A 29 8.96 -15.73 -6.20
CA ALA A 29 8.95 -14.28 -6.36
C ALA A 29 7.68 -13.79 -7.09
N LYS A 30 7.27 -14.49 -8.15
CA LYS A 30 6.02 -14.19 -8.88
C LYS A 30 4.79 -14.39 -8.01
N LYS A 31 4.76 -15.46 -7.21
CA LYS A 31 3.68 -15.71 -6.25
C LYS A 31 3.61 -14.60 -5.20
N LEU A 32 4.76 -14.21 -4.65
CA LEU A 32 4.82 -13.09 -3.70
C LEU A 32 4.35 -11.77 -4.33
N ALA A 33 4.72 -11.49 -5.58
CA ALA A 33 4.22 -10.32 -6.30
C ALA A 33 2.68 -10.32 -6.41
N GLN A 34 2.09 -11.46 -6.75
CA GLN A 34 0.64 -11.61 -6.85
C GLN A 34 -0.05 -11.45 -5.50
N ASP A 35 0.48 -12.07 -4.45
CA ASP A 35 -0.06 -11.98 -3.09
C ASP A 35 -0.03 -10.53 -2.57
N LEU A 36 1.07 -9.81 -2.81
CA LEU A 36 1.21 -8.41 -2.46
C LEU A 36 0.26 -7.50 -3.25
N ALA A 37 0.10 -7.74 -4.56
CA ALA A 37 -0.84 -7.01 -5.40
C ALA A 37 -2.29 -7.21 -4.94
N GLN A 38 -2.68 -8.46 -4.67
CA GLN A 38 -4.01 -8.79 -4.18
C GLN A 38 -4.29 -8.11 -2.83
N LYS A 39 -3.33 -8.18 -1.90
CA LYS A 39 -3.43 -7.52 -0.60
C LYS A 39 -3.56 -6.01 -0.74
N TRP A 40 -2.73 -5.38 -1.58
CA TRP A 40 -2.77 -3.93 -1.82
C TRP A 40 -4.13 -3.49 -2.35
N ILE A 41 -4.63 -4.15 -3.41
CA ILE A 41 -5.93 -3.83 -4.01
C ILE A 41 -7.07 -3.99 -3.00
N GLN A 42 -7.08 -5.09 -2.23
CA GLN A 42 -8.10 -5.33 -1.21
C GLN A 42 -8.09 -4.27 -0.12
N THR A 43 -6.91 -3.90 0.40
CA THR A 43 -6.78 -2.85 1.41
C THR A 43 -7.30 -1.50 0.89
N ASN A 44 -6.91 -1.11 -0.33
CA ASN A 44 -7.37 0.14 -0.94
C ASN A 44 -8.88 0.13 -1.20
N TYR A 45 -9.43 -1.01 -1.65
CA TYR A 45 -10.86 -1.17 -1.87
C TYR A 45 -11.66 -1.09 -0.56
N MET A 46 -11.18 -1.71 0.53
CA MET A 46 -11.82 -1.61 1.84
C MET A 46 -11.82 -0.16 2.37
N ALA A 47 -10.71 0.55 2.20
CA ALA A 47 -10.62 1.97 2.54
C ALA A 47 -11.60 2.80 1.71
N TYR A 48 -11.65 2.59 0.40
CA TYR A 48 -12.58 3.27 -0.49
C TYR A 48 -14.04 3.02 -0.11
N MET A 49 -14.42 1.78 0.17
CA MET A 49 -15.78 1.44 0.60
C MET A 49 -16.18 2.09 1.93
N LYS A 50 -15.20 2.41 2.78
CA LYS A 50 -15.43 2.98 4.11
C LYS A 50 -15.44 4.51 4.12
N TYR A 51 -14.57 5.12 3.33
CA TYR A 51 -14.36 6.57 3.34
C TYR A 51 -14.80 7.27 2.05
N GLU A 52 -15.24 6.51 1.04
CA GLU A 52 -15.65 6.98 -0.29
C GLU A 52 -14.56 7.76 -1.05
N ALA A 53 -13.29 7.53 -0.67
CA ALA A 53 -12.14 8.20 -1.25
C ALA A 53 -10.91 7.30 -1.27
N MET A 54 -9.96 7.67 -2.13
CA MET A 54 -8.60 7.14 -2.11
C MET A 54 -7.72 8.10 -1.30
N PHE A 55 -6.56 7.61 -0.87
CA PHE A 55 -5.62 8.39 -0.06
C PHE A 55 -4.21 8.28 -0.60
N GLU A 56 -3.40 9.31 -0.33
CA GLU A 56 -1.99 9.38 -0.67
C GLU A 56 -1.17 8.23 -0.05
N LYS A 57 -1.53 7.81 1.17
CA LYS A 57 -0.83 6.80 1.97
C LYS A 57 -1.79 6.07 2.90
N TYR A 58 -1.44 4.84 3.27
CA TYR A 58 -2.30 3.94 4.04
C TYR A 58 -1.55 3.37 5.25
N ASP A 59 -2.20 3.25 6.41
CA ASP A 59 -1.65 2.57 7.59
C ASP A 59 -1.79 1.04 7.43
N VAL A 60 -0.66 0.33 7.45
CA VAL A 60 -0.61 -1.13 7.24
C VAL A 60 -0.96 -1.96 8.48
N ASN A 61 -1.11 -1.35 9.66
CA ASN A 61 -1.45 -2.06 10.90
C ASN A 61 -2.95 -2.32 11.06
N GLY A 62 -3.78 -1.71 10.21
CA GLY A 62 -5.23 -1.76 10.31
C GLY A 62 -5.90 -2.19 9.02
N ASP A 63 -7.09 -1.64 8.81
CA ASP A 63 -7.97 -1.85 7.66
C ASP A 63 -7.57 -1.04 6.42
N GLY A 64 -6.35 -0.51 6.36
CA GLY A 64 -5.98 0.48 5.34
C GLY A 64 -6.61 1.84 5.58
N LYS A 65 -6.85 2.24 6.83
CA LYS A 65 -7.18 3.65 7.13
C LYS A 65 -6.10 4.59 6.56
N PRO A 66 -6.44 5.86 6.33
CA PRO A 66 -5.48 6.85 5.87
C PRO A 66 -4.25 6.89 6.78
N GLY A 67 -3.07 6.83 6.17
CA GLY A 67 -1.80 6.93 6.88
C GLY A 67 -1.59 8.34 7.44
N GLY A 68 -0.70 8.50 8.42
CA GLY A 68 -0.54 9.76 9.16
C GLY A 68 0.90 10.26 9.22
N GLY A 69 1.13 11.27 10.06
CA GLY A 69 2.47 11.81 10.35
C GLY A 69 3.05 12.70 9.25
N GLY A 70 4.11 13.44 9.62
CA GLY A 70 4.75 14.45 8.80
C GLY A 70 4.21 15.86 9.02
N GLU A 71 4.41 16.71 8.01
CA GLU A 71 4.15 18.16 8.07
C GLU A 71 2.68 18.53 7.79
N TYR A 72 1.89 17.60 7.24
CA TYR A 72 0.50 17.84 6.86
C TYR A 72 -0.37 16.58 6.99
N GLU A 73 -1.68 16.82 7.09
CA GLU A 73 -2.72 15.79 7.08
C GLU A 73 -2.77 15.05 5.74
N VAL A 74 -3.15 13.77 5.78
CA VAL A 74 -3.24 12.92 4.59
C VAL A 74 -4.18 13.49 3.53
N GLN A 75 -3.74 13.44 2.27
CA GLN A 75 -4.49 13.94 1.13
C GLN A 75 -5.27 12.82 0.44
N LEU A 76 -6.36 13.21 -0.26
CA LEU A 76 -7.17 12.35 -1.11
C LEU A 76 -6.50 12.09 -2.47
#